data_AF-A0A544T9S7-F1
#
_entry.id   AF-A0A544T9S7-F1
#
_cell.length_a   1.000
_cell.length_b   1.000
_cell.length_c   1.000
_cell.angle_alpha   90.00
_cell.angle_beta   90.00
_cell.angle_gamma   90.00
#
_symmetry.space_group_name_H-M   'P 1'
#
loop_
_entity.id
_entity.type
_entity.pdbx_description
1 polymer ?
#
loop_
_entity_poly.entity_id
_entity_poly.type
_entity_poly.pdbx_seq_one_letter_code
_entity_poly.pdbx_strand_id
1 'polypeptide(L)'
;MERIKSVEAWRSLLGKSKEQPFLLFKFSMTCQSSLSAMKELQALDTELPKYIVIVQEDRLVSNTIEKDLGVKHESPQLLILKGEKGIWQATHYKIKKSLVNEAINTYV
;
A
#
# COMPACT_ATOMS: atom_id res chain seq x y z
N MET A 1 6.23 8.62 4.38
CA MET A 1 5.09 8.12 3.58
C MET A 1 4.38 9.32 2.98
N GLU A 2 4.15 9.31 1.67
CA GLU A 2 3.43 10.37 0.96
C GLU A 2 1.96 9.97 0.75
N ARG A 3 1.02 10.89 0.98
CA ARG A 3 -0.41 10.61 0.87
C ARG A 3 -0.94 10.87 -0.54
N ILE A 4 -1.66 9.89 -1.10
CA ILE A 4 -2.33 10.01 -2.40
C ILE A 4 -3.77 10.49 -2.17
N LYS A 5 -4.13 11.63 -2.77
CA LYS A 5 -5.43 12.31 -2.56
C LYS A 5 -6.30 12.41 -3.81
N SER A 6 -5.79 12.00 -4.98
CA SER A 6 -6.57 12.03 -6.24
C SER A 6 -6.32 10.79 -7.10
N VAL A 7 -7.26 10.53 -8.01
CA VAL A 7 -7.20 9.40 -8.95
C VAL A 7 -6.07 9.59 -9.96
N GLU A 8 -5.83 10.84 -10.37
CA GLU A 8 -4.75 11.19 -11.30
C GLU A 8 -3.38 10.90 -10.69
N ALA A 9 -3.20 11.27 -9.41
CA ALA A 9 -1.98 10.96 -8.67
C ALA A 9 -1.78 9.44 -8.54
N TRP A 10 -2.83 8.69 -8.22
CA TRP A 10 -2.79 7.22 -8.19
C TRP A 10 -2.37 6.63 -9.53
N ARG A 11 -3.03 7.01 -10.64
CA ARG A 11 -2.75 6.45 -11.96
C ARG A 11 -1.36 6.79 -12.46
N SER A 12 -0.91 8.02 -12.24
CA SER A 12 0.46 8.43 -12.55
C SER A 12 1.47 7.59 -11.77
N LEU A 13 1.23 7.41 -10.46
CA LEU A 13 2.07 6.58 -9.62
C LEU A 13 2.07 5.10 -10.05
N LEU A 14 0.90 4.54 -10.36
CA LEU A 14 0.77 3.18 -10.86
C LEU A 14 1.62 2.98 -12.12
N GLY A 15 1.62 3.93 -13.07
CA GLY A 15 2.49 3.90 -14.24
C GLY A 15 3.98 3.87 -13.89
N LYS A 16 4.41 4.68 -12.90
CA LYS A 16 5.80 4.70 -12.41
C LYS A 16 6.27 3.38 -11.80
N SER A 17 5.35 2.49 -11.38
CA SER A 17 5.72 1.15 -10.89
C SER A 17 6.42 0.28 -11.94
N LYS A 18 6.36 0.64 -13.23
CA LYS A 18 7.13 0.01 -14.30
C LYS A 18 8.64 0.24 -14.16
N GLU A 19 9.02 1.37 -13.59
CA GLU A 19 10.42 1.78 -13.42
C GLU A 19 10.91 1.44 -12.01
N GLN A 20 10.10 1.75 -10.99
CA GLN A 20 10.48 1.55 -9.60
C GLN A 20 9.32 0.95 -8.79
N PRO A 21 9.51 -0.21 -8.15
CA PRO A 21 8.53 -0.74 -7.23
C PRO A 21 8.28 0.17 -6.03
N PHE A 22 7.07 0.12 -5.46
CA PHE A 22 6.74 0.89 -4.27
C PHE A 22 5.73 0.19 -3.37
N LEU A 23 5.61 0.67 -2.14
CA LEU A 23 4.64 0.21 -1.16
C LEU A 23 3.41 1.13 -1.15
N LEU A 24 2.22 0.55 -1.22
CA LEU A 24 0.96 1.26 -1.06
C LEU A 24 0.21 0.76 0.17
N PHE A 25 -0.05 1.66 1.11
CA PHE A 25 -0.75 1.37 2.35
C PHE A 25 -2.13 2.00 2.38
N LYS A 26 -3.17 1.19 2.43
CA LYS A 26 -4.55 1.63 2.67
C LYS A 26 -4.81 1.60 4.16
N PHE A 27 -4.86 2.79 4.75
CA PHE A 27 -4.95 3.00 6.19
C PHE A 27 -6.34 3.46 6.61
N SER A 28 -6.82 2.94 7.74
CA SER A 28 -8.05 3.40 8.38
C SER A 28 -7.74 4.07 9.72
N MET A 29 -8.18 5.32 9.89
CA MET A 29 -7.99 6.08 11.14
C MET A 29 -8.74 5.50 12.33
N THR A 30 -9.82 4.75 12.09
CA THR A 30 -10.72 4.23 13.12
C THR A 30 -10.49 2.75 13.43
N CYS A 31 -9.41 2.15 12.91
CA CYS A 31 -9.13 0.73 13.03
C CYS A 31 -7.85 0.48 13.84
N GLN A 32 -7.95 -0.23 14.97
CA GLN A 32 -6.79 -0.52 15.82
C GLN A 32 -5.68 -1.27 15.08
N SER A 33 -6.03 -2.22 14.21
CA SER A 33 -5.04 -2.97 13.43
C SER A 33 -4.33 -2.08 12.41
N SER A 34 -4.97 -1.00 11.91
CA SER A 34 -4.31 -0.01 11.05
C SER A 34 -3.23 0.77 11.79
N LEU A 35 -3.47 1.13 13.06
CA LEU A 35 -2.46 1.76 13.91
C LEU A 35 -1.27 0.82 14.18
N SER A 36 -1.53 -0.47 14.42
CA SER A 36 -0.47 -1.47 14.55
C SER A 36 0.34 -1.62 13.26
N ALA A 37 -0.32 -1.75 12.10
CA ALA A 37 0.34 -1.87 10.80
C ALA A 37 1.17 -0.61 10.44
N MET A 38 0.70 0.58 10.81
CA MET A 38 1.45 1.83 10.65
C MET A 38 2.79 1.78 11.39
N LYS A 39 2.82 1.29 12.63
CA LYS A 39 4.06 1.14 13.43
C LYS A 39 5.04 0.18 12.75
N GLU A 40 4.55 -0.94 12.25
CA GLU A 40 5.36 -1.93 11.51
C GLU A 40 5.99 -1.30 10.25
N LEU A 41 5.23 -0.50 9.50
CA LEU A 41 5.71 0.21 8.30
C LEU A 41 6.67 1.36 8.60
N GLN A 42 6.51 2.03 9.74
CA GLN A 42 7.44 3.05 10.22
C GLN A 42 8.77 2.42 10.66
N ALA A 43 8.74 1.23 11.27
CA ALA A 43 9.93 0.49 11.65
C ALA A 43 10.61 -0.26 10.49
N LEU A 44 9.93 -0.38 9.34
CA LEU A 44 10.44 -1.03 8.14
C LEU A 44 11.56 -0.19 7.51
N ASP A 45 12.75 -0.78 7.42
CA ASP A 45 13.91 -0.14 6.79
C ASP A 45 14.00 -0.61 5.34
N THR A 46 13.71 0.30 4.41
CA THR A 46 13.68 0.02 2.96
C THR A 46 13.78 1.33 2.17
N GLU A 47 14.47 1.27 1.04
CA GLU A 47 14.58 2.35 0.06
C GLU A 47 13.33 2.48 -0.84
N LEU A 48 12.40 1.53 -0.77
CA LEU A 48 11.19 1.60 -1.59
C LEU A 48 10.32 2.78 -1.15
N PRO A 49 9.85 3.61 -2.10
CA PRO A 49 8.88 4.65 -1.81
C PRO A 49 7.64 4.08 -1.12
N LYS A 50 7.15 4.79 -0.10
CA LYS A 50 5.98 4.37 0.68
C LYS A 50 4.87 5.40 0.51
N TYR A 51 3.74 4.95 0.00
CA TYR A 51 2.55 5.77 -0.20
C TYR A 51 1.41 5.32 0.69
N ILE A 52 0.53 6.26 1.03
CA ILE A 52 -0.63 6.00 1.88
C ILE A 52 -1.91 6.58 1.29
N VAL A 53 -3.01 5.87 1.46
CA VAL A 53 -4.38 6.32 1.18
C VAL A 53 -5.17 6.18 2.47
N ILE A 54 -5.81 7.26 2.91
CA ILE A 54 -6.68 7.22 4.10
C ILE A 54 -8.07 6.86 3.63
N VAL A 55 -8.51 5.62 3.85
CA VAL A 55 -9.71 5.07 3.20
C VAL A 55 -10.98 5.86 3.49
N GLN A 56 -11.10 6.47 4.68
CA GLN A 56 -12.25 7.30 5.04
C GLN A 56 -12.29 8.64 4.29
N GLU A 57 -11.13 9.24 4.06
CA GLU A 57 -11.00 10.59 3.48
C GLU A 57 -10.86 10.53 1.96
N ASP A 58 -10.18 9.50 1.44
CA ASP A 58 -9.78 9.35 0.04
C ASP A 58 -10.56 8.20 -0.63
N ARG A 59 -11.86 8.06 -0.33
CA ARG A 59 -12.70 6.91 -0.76
C ARG A 59 -12.63 6.64 -2.27
N LEU A 60 -12.69 7.70 -3.08
CA LEU A 60 -12.60 7.58 -4.54
C LEU A 60 -11.27 6.95 -4.98
N VAL A 61 -10.16 7.37 -4.36
CA VAL A 61 -8.82 6.81 -4.63
C VAL A 61 -8.77 5.35 -4.19
N SER A 62 -9.24 5.04 -2.97
CA SER A 62 -9.28 3.67 -2.44
C SER A 62 -10.04 2.71 -3.36
N ASN A 63 -11.24 3.11 -3.80
CA ASN A 63 -12.07 2.30 -4.68
C ASN A 63 -11.44 2.13 -6.07
N THR A 64 -10.74 3.16 -6.56
CA THR A 64 -10.04 3.10 -7.85
C THR A 64 -8.86 2.13 -7.79
N ILE A 65 -8.10 2.12 -6.70
CA ILE A 65 -7.03 1.13 -6.46
C ILE A 65 -7.58 -0.30 -6.50
N GLU A 66 -8.70 -0.55 -5.84
CA GLU A 66 -9.36 -1.87 -5.84
C GLU A 66 -9.75 -2.31 -7.24
N LYS A 67 -10.36 -1.42 -8.02
CA LYS A 67 -10.75 -1.68 -9.41
C LYS A 67 -9.55 -1.93 -10.32
N ASP A 68 -8.56 -1.04 -10.28
CA ASP A 68 -7.41 -1.09 -11.18
C ASP A 68 -6.52 -2.31 -10.90
N LEU A 69 -6.39 -2.73 -9.64
CA LEU A 69 -5.58 -3.88 -9.24
C LEU A 69 -6.36 -5.20 -9.16
N GLY A 70 -7.69 -5.16 -9.24
CA GLY A 70 -8.55 -6.33 -9.05
C GLY A 70 -8.50 -6.92 -7.64
N VAL A 71 -8.22 -6.09 -6.62
CA VAL A 71 -8.13 -6.52 -5.21
C VAL A 71 -9.39 -6.11 -4.44
N LYS A 72 -9.77 -6.90 -3.44
CA LYS A 72 -10.89 -6.57 -2.55
C LYS A 72 -10.52 -5.42 -1.60
N HIS A 73 -11.54 -4.68 -1.16
CA HIS A 73 -11.39 -3.73 -0.07
C HIS A 73 -10.94 -4.41 1.21
N GLU A 74 -9.82 -3.97 1.75
CA GLU A 74 -9.27 -4.39 3.04
C GLU A 74 -8.66 -3.15 3.72
N SER A 75 -8.83 -3.02 5.04
CA SER A 75 -8.20 -1.94 5.79
C SER A 75 -7.86 -2.35 7.24
N PRO A 76 -6.57 -2.42 7.61
CA PRO A 76 -5.43 -2.03 6.80
C PRO A 76 -5.11 -3.05 5.70
N GLN A 77 -4.57 -2.55 4.58
CA GLN A 77 -4.04 -3.34 3.48
C GLN A 77 -2.73 -2.72 3.00
N LEU A 78 -1.69 -3.55 2.87
CA LEU A 78 -0.41 -3.17 2.28
C LEU A 78 -0.22 -3.95 0.98
N LEU A 79 0.17 -3.25 -0.07
CA LEU A 79 0.45 -3.81 -1.39
C LEU A 79 1.89 -3.46 -1.80
N ILE A 80 2.58 -4.40 -2.45
CA ILE A 80 3.80 -4.11 -3.22
C ILE A 80 3.38 -3.97 -4.68
N LEU A 81 3.74 -2.84 -5.30
CA LEU A 81 3.39 -2.51 -6.67
C LEU A 81 4.64 -2.60 -7.55
N LYS A 82 4.56 -3.33 -8.67
CA LYS A 82 5.61 -3.45 -9.68
C LYS A 82 4.97 -3.75 -11.03
N GLY A 83 5.36 -3.02 -12.07
CA GLY A 83 4.85 -3.24 -13.43
C GLY A 83 3.32 -3.13 -13.55
N GLU A 84 2.74 -2.10 -12.94
CA GLU A 84 1.29 -1.80 -12.88
C GLU A 84 0.45 -2.89 -12.20
N LYS A 85 1.07 -3.75 -11.38
CA LYS A 85 0.40 -4.86 -10.69
C LYS A 85 0.70 -4.85 -9.20
N GLY A 86 -0.29 -5.24 -8.40
CA GLY A 86 -0.11 -5.65 -7.01
C GLY A 86 0.48 -7.05 -6.96
N ILE A 87 1.81 -7.14 -6.84
CA ILE A 87 2.52 -8.44 -6.88
C ILE A 87 2.46 -9.18 -5.56
N TRP A 88 2.15 -8.47 -4.47
CA TRP A 88 2.04 -9.04 -3.14
C TRP A 88 1.12 -8.19 -2.27
N GLN A 89 0.46 -8.81 -1.28
CA GLN A 89 -0.33 -8.09 -0.28
C GLN A 89 -0.29 -8.73 1.11
N ALA A 90 -0.49 -7.91 2.14
CA ALA A 90 -0.87 -8.32 3.48
C ALA A 90 -1.95 -7.40 4.05
N THR A 91 -2.77 -7.92 4.96
CA THR A 91 -3.90 -7.18 5.55
C THR A 91 -3.93 -7.36 7.07
N HIS A 92 -4.54 -6.40 7.77
CA HIS A 92 -4.73 -6.47 9.22
C HIS A 92 -3.43 -6.81 9.98
N TYR A 93 -3.49 -7.75 10.92
CA TYR A 93 -2.36 -8.18 11.75
C TYR A 93 -1.29 -9.01 11.00
N LYS A 94 -1.50 -9.30 9.71
CA LYS A 94 -0.47 -9.94 8.87
C LYS A 94 0.55 -8.93 8.35
N ILE A 95 0.25 -7.63 8.42
CA ILE A 95 1.21 -6.59 8.07
C ILE A 95 2.24 -6.50 9.21
N LYS A 96 3.37 -7.16 9.04
CA LYS A 96 4.50 -7.19 9.97
C LYS A 96 5.78 -6.86 9.23
N LYS A 97 6.68 -6.09 9.84
CA LYS A 97 7.97 -5.69 9.26
C LYS A 97 8.72 -6.88 8.67
N SER A 98 8.83 -7.98 9.41
CA SER A 98 9.55 -9.18 8.97
C SER A 98 8.98 -9.76 7.69
N LEU A 99 7.65 -9.92 7.62
CA LEU A 99 6.96 -10.48 6.46
C LEU A 99 7.07 -9.54 5.24
N VAL A 100 6.99 -8.23 5.47
CA VAL A 100 7.15 -7.24 4.40
C VAL A 100 8.58 -7.24 3.86
N ASN A 101 9.60 -7.33 4.72
CA ASN A 101 11.00 -7.46 4.30
C ASN A 101 11.24 -8.73 3.47
N GLU A 102 10.70 -9.86 3.91
CA GLU A 102 10.77 -11.12 3.16
C GLU A 102 10.12 -11.00 1.78
N ALA A 103 8.93 -10.38 1.71
CA ALA A 103 8.25 -10.12 0.44
C ALA A 103 9.07 -9.20 -0.48
N ILE A 104 9.66 -8.12 0.05
CA ILE A 104 10.54 -7.24 -0.73
C ILE A 104 11.70 -8.04 -1.32
N ASN A 105 12.43 -8.80 -0.50
CA ASN A 105 13.57 -9.61 -0.96
C ASN A 105 13.20 -10.69 -2.00
N THR A 106 11.95 -11.16 -1.97
CA THR A 106 11.48 -12.24 -2.87
C THR A 106 11.00 -11.72 -4.21
N TYR A 107 10.30 -10.57 -4.23
CA TYR A 107 9.55 -10.12 -5.41
C TYR A 107 10.11 -8.86 -6.08
N VAL A 108 10.91 -8.07 -5.37
CA VAL A 108 11.44 -6.78 -5.86
C VAL A 108 12.87 -6.96 -6.34
#